data_AF-A0A818B2W3-F1
#
_entry.id   AF-A0A818B2W3-F1
#
_cell.length_a   1.000
_cell.length_b   1.000
_cell.length_c   1.000
_cell.angle_alpha   90.00
_cell.angle_beta   90.00
_cell.angle_gamma   90.00
#
_symmetry.space_group_name_H-M   'P 1'
#
loop_
_entity.id
_entity.type
_entity.pdbx_description
1 polymer ?
#
loop_
_entity_poly.entity_id
_entity_poly.type
_entity_poly.pdbx_seq_one_letter_code
_entity_poly.pdbx_strand_id
1 'polypeptide(L)'
;MFVPSFFLQKTIGLFYCNILHVDYTYELVGTFSWRVIVACLFPFGAWLFRILDHFSLLLSFICSTSIVLSLYVLFLIIQQIYLIVNGQTWHEYGKNIHIYSGQKNLQTNFEVVFGKQWYLMLFSPLISSPPIGDGMSFDIKTTETNDARHFETKRI
;
A
#
# COMPACT_ATOMS: atom_id res chain seq x y z
N MET A 1 16.13 2.09 1.17
CA MET A 1 14.83 1.40 1.19
C MET A 1 13.86 2.23 2.04
N PHE A 2 13.11 3.17 1.45
CA PHE A 2 12.34 4.20 2.20
C PHE A 2 10.82 4.20 1.90
N VAL A 3 10.40 3.41 0.92
CA VAL A 3 9.09 3.53 0.28
C VAL A 3 7.93 3.01 1.15
N PRO A 4 8.02 1.83 1.80
CA PRO A 4 6.87 1.32 2.58
C PRO A 4 6.60 2.12 3.86
N SER A 5 7.66 2.55 4.57
CA SER A 5 7.54 3.37 5.78
C SER A 5 6.90 4.73 5.49
N PHE A 6 7.20 5.31 4.33
CA PHE A 6 6.56 6.55 3.87
C PHE A 6 5.03 6.36 3.68
N PHE A 7 4.59 5.27 3.04
CA PHE A 7 3.17 5.01 2.86
C PHE A 7 2.43 4.79 4.18
N LEU A 8 3.05 4.11 5.15
CA LEU A 8 2.48 3.94 6.48
C LEU A 8 2.27 5.27 7.20
N GLN A 9 3.26 6.17 7.17
CA GLN A 9 3.12 7.51 7.75
C GLN A 9 2.02 8.32 7.07
N LYS A 10 1.91 8.22 5.73
CA LYS A 10 0.82 8.86 4.98
C LYS A 10 -0.54 8.32 5.39
N THR A 11 -0.66 7.02 5.67
CA THR A 11 -1.91 6.41 6.12
C THR A 11 -2.33 6.92 7.49
N ILE A 12 -1.39 7.01 8.44
CA ILE A 12 -1.65 7.56 9.78
C ILE A 12 -2.10 9.03 9.67
N GLY A 13 -1.40 9.83 8.88
CA GLY A 13 -1.76 11.24 8.66
C GLY A 13 -3.11 11.41 7.98
N LEU A 14 -3.44 10.58 6.98
CA LEU A 14 -4.73 10.60 6.29
C LEU A 14 -5.87 10.13 7.18
N PHE A 15 -5.64 9.11 8.01
CA PHE A 15 -6.64 8.64 8.97
C PHE A 15 -6.94 9.73 10.02
N TYR A 16 -5.90 10.37 10.55
CA TYR A 16 -6.04 11.50 11.47
C TYR A 16 -6.78 12.68 10.83
N CYS A 17 -6.44 13.02 9.58
CA CYS A 17 -7.11 14.09 8.84
C CYS A 17 -8.60 13.78 8.59
N ASN A 18 -8.96 12.52 8.31
CA ASN A 18 -10.36 12.12 8.16
C ASN A 18 -11.13 12.21 9.47
N ILE A 19 -10.54 11.83 10.62
CA ILE A 19 -11.21 11.99 11.94
C ILE A 19 -11.52 13.47 12.20
N LEU A 20 -10.54 14.36 12.02
CA LEU A 20 -10.74 15.80 12.24
C LEU A 20 -11.78 16.40 11.29
N HIS A 21 -11.82 15.97 10.03
CA HIS A 21 -12.81 16.46 9.08
C HIS A 21 -14.22 15.94 9.36
N VAL A 22 -14.37 14.73 9.89
CA VAL A 22 -15.68 14.18 10.22
C VAL A 22 -16.35 15.04 11.30
N ASP A 23 -15.64 15.34 12.38
CA ASP A 23 -16.15 16.19 13.47
C ASP A 23 -16.53 17.58 12.97
N TYR A 24 -15.67 18.19 12.15
CA TYR A 24 -15.93 19.54 11.63
C TYR A 24 -17.07 19.56 10.59
N THR A 25 -17.22 18.51 9.79
CA THR A 25 -18.30 18.40 8.79
C THR A 25 -19.66 18.21 9.47
N TYR A 26 -19.68 17.49 10.60
CA TYR A 26 -20.89 17.36 11.44
C TYR A 26 -21.37 18.71 11.98
N GLU A 27 -20.46 19.56 12.45
CA GLU A 27 -20.83 20.89 12.95
C GLU A 27 -21.36 21.79 11.83
N LEU A 28 -20.82 21.68 10.61
CA LEU A 28 -21.15 22.59 9.51
C LEU A 28 -22.43 22.24 8.75
N VAL A 29 -22.70 20.94 8.55
CA VAL A 29 -23.84 20.46 7.74
C VAL A 29 -25.03 20.05 8.62
N GLY A 30 -24.80 19.84 9.93
CA GLY A 30 -25.81 19.42 10.90
C GLY A 30 -25.80 17.91 11.19
N THR A 31 -26.93 17.38 11.68
CA THR A 31 -27.06 15.97 12.11
C THR A 31 -26.72 14.96 11.00
N PHE A 32 -26.19 13.78 11.38
CA PHE A 32 -25.91 12.66 10.46
C PHE A 32 -27.12 12.37 9.56
N SER A 33 -27.00 12.76 8.30
CA SER A 33 -28.05 12.62 7.28
C SER A 33 -27.42 12.17 5.98
N TRP A 34 -28.20 11.51 5.12
CA TRP A 34 -27.76 11.10 3.78
C TRP A 34 -27.21 12.28 2.95
N ARG A 35 -27.67 13.50 3.22
CA ARG A 35 -27.17 14.75 2.61
C ARG A 35 -25.69 15.01 2.90
N VAL A 36 -25.22 14.67 4.12
CA VAL A 36 -23.82 14.81 4.53
C VAL A 36 -22.94 13.83 3.75
N ILE A 37 -23.42 12.59 3.59
CA ILE A 37 -22.71 11.56 2.82
C ILE A 37 -22.55 12.00 1.36
N VAL A 38 -23.61 12.54 0.76
CA VAL A 38 -23.58 13.07 -0.62
C VAL A 38 -22.66 14.29 -0.72
N ALA A 39 -22.66 15.18 0.28
CA ALA A 39 -21.76 16.34 0.33
C ALA A 39 -20.28 15.93 0.42
N CYS A 40 -19.95 14.89 1.19
CA CYS A 40 -18.59 14.37 1.32
C CYS A 40 -18.13 13.62 0.06
N LEU A 41 -19.00 12.84 -0.59
CA LEU A 41 -18.61 12.07 -1.79
C LEU A 41 -18.63 12.92 -3.07
N PHE A 42 -19.59 13.82 -3.19
CA PHE A 42 -19.83 14.64 -4.39
C PHE A 42 -20.03 16.13 -4.03
N PRO A 43 -18.99 16.82 -3.54
CA PRO A 43 -19.09 18.20 -3.03
C PRO A 43 -19.62 19.18 -4.08
N PHE A 44 -19.18 19.07 -5.34
CA PHE A 44 -19.68 19.90 -6.44
C PHE A 44 -21.14 19.64 -6.78
N GLY A 45 -21.57 18.37 -6.72
CA GLY A 45 -22.97 18.01 -6.96
C GLY A 45 -23.87 18.61 -5.88
N ALA A 46 -23.47 18.48 -4.63
CA ALA A 46 -24.24 19.01 -3.50
C ALA A 46 -24.28 20.56 -3.50
N TRP A 47 -23.23 21.23 -3.97
CA TRP A 47 -23.25 22.67 -4.20
C TRP A 47 -24.19 23.09 -5.35
N LEU A 48 -24.21 22.34 -6.45
CA LEU A 48 -25.09 22.61 -7.60
C LEU A 48 -26.58 22.56 -7.21
N PHE A 49 -26.95 21.68 -6.29
CA PHE A 49 -28.32 21.57 -5.75
C PHE A 49 -28.62 22.56 -4.60
N ARG A 50 -27.74 23.54 -4.35
CA ARG A 50 -27.84 24.51 -3.25
C ARG A 50 -27.98 23.87 -1.87
N ILE A 51 -27.39 22.70 -1.67
CA ILE A 51 -27.33 22.04 -0.35
C ILE A 51 -26.20 22.64 0.49
N LEU A 52 -25.16 23.20 -0.15
CA LEU A 52 -24.00 23.80 0.51
C LEU A 52 -23.75 25.24 0.09
N ASP A 53 -23.27 26.03 1.05
CA ASP A 53 -22.68 27.35 0.82
C ASP A 53 -21.26 27.26 0.25
N HIS A 54 -20.74 28.38 -0.24
CA HIS A 54 -19.40 28.45 -0.84
C HIS A 54 -18.27 28.04 0.12
N PHE A 55 -18.37 28.39 1.40
CA PHE A 55 -17.39 27.98 2.41
C PHE A 55 -17.48 26.48 2.69
N SER A 56 -18.71 25.96 2.84
CA SER A 56 -18.99 24.55 3.06
C SER A 56 -18.55 23.68 1.88
N LEU A 57 -18.63 24.19 0.64
CA LEU A 57 -18.11 23.53 -0.55
C LEU A 57 -16.61 23.25 -0.45
N LEU A 58 -15.80 24.26 -0.08
CA LEU A 58 -14.34 24.08 0.04
C LEU A 58 -14.01 23.01 1.07
N LEU A 59 -14.72 23.03 2.19
CA LEU A 59 -14.46 22.09 3.27
C LEU A 59 -14.88 20.66 2.91
N SER A 60 -16.06 20.49 2.31
CA SER A 60 -16.50 19.20 1.77
C SER A 60 -15.60 18.70 0.64
N PHE A 61 -14.99 19.59 -0.13
CA PHE A 61 -13.99 19.23 -1.15
C PHE A 61 -12.70 18.69 -0.52
N ILE A 62 -12.18 19.34 0.53
CA ILE A 62 -11.01 18.83 1.25
C ILE A 62 -11.34 17.48 1.92
N CYS A 63 -12.52 17.33 2.52
CA CYS A 63 -12.98 16.05 3.06
C CYS A 63 -13.10 14.96 1.99
N SER A 64 -13.68 15.28 0.82
CA SER A 64 -13.80 14.34 -0.30
C SER A 64 -12.44 13.86 -0.79
N THR A 65 -11.50 14.79 -0.98
CA THR A 65 -10.13 14.45 -1.41
C THR A 65 -9.37 13.67 -0.34
N SER A 66 -9.58 13.92 0.96
CA SER A 66 -8.97 13.14 2.04
C SER A 66 -9.50 11.70 2.10
N ILE A 67 -10.77 11.47 1.78
CA ILE A 67 -11.36 10.13 1.67
C ILE A 67 -10.81 9.38 0.45
N VAL A 68 -10.78 10.02 -0.72
CA VAL A 68 -10.25 9.39 -1.95
C VAL A 68 -8.77 9.03 -1.77
N LEU A 69 -7.99 9.95 -1.22
CA LEU A 69 -6.56 9.73 -1.02
C LEU A 69 -6.28 8.65 0.03
N SER A 70 -7.10 8.56 1.09
CA SER A 70 -6.95 7.49 2.10
C SER A 70 -7.23 6.11 1.50
N LEU A 71 -8.30 5.97 0.69
CA LEU A 71 -8.61 4.73 -0.03
C LEU A 71 -7.49 4.35 -1.02
N TYR A 72 -6.96 5.32 -1.75
CA TYR A 72 -5.86 5.08 -2.69
C TYR A 72 -4.59 4.61 -1.98
N VAL A 73 -4.21 5.25 -0.87
CA VAL A 73 -3.03 4.83 -0.09
C VAL A 73 -3.25 3.46 0.55
N LEU A 74 -4.45 3.16 1.04
CA LEU A 74 -4.80 1.83 1.57
C LEU A 74 -4.64 0.75 0.50
N PHE A 75 -5.13 1.01 -0.71
CA PHE A 75 -4.97 0.10 -1.85
C PHE A 75 -3.49 -0.14 -2.16
N LEU A 76 -2.66 0.91 -2.22
CA LEU A 76 -1.22 0.77 -2.44
C LEU A 76 -0.54 -0.06 -1.35
N ILE A 77 -0.92 0.10 -0.09
CA ILE A 77 -0.36 -0.69 1.02
C ILE A 77 -0.73 -2.16 0.89
N ILE A 78 -1.99 -2.47 0.64
CA ILE A 78 -2.44 -3.86 0.44
C ILE A 78 -1.64 -4.50 -0.69
N GLN A 79 -1.44 -3.76 -1.78
CA GLN A 79 -0.70 -4.26 -2.93
C GLN A 79 0.79 -4.47 -2.63
N GLN A 80 1.41 -3.57 -1.89
CA GLN A 80 2.81 -3.76 -1.47
C GLN A 80 2.97 -4.93 -0.49
N ILE A 81 2.04 -5.09 0.46
CA ILE A 81 2.03 -6.26 1.35
C ILE A 81 1.90 -7.54 0.54
N TYR A 82 0.99 -7.58 -0.43
CA TYR A 82 0.80 -8.75 -1.30
C TYR A 82 2.09 -9.10 -2.07
N LEU A 83 2.77 -8.10 -2.62
CA LEU A 83 4.04 -8.28 -3.32
C LEU A 83 5.15 -8.80 -2.39
N ILE A 84 5.28 -8.22 -1.19
CA ILE A 84 6.27 -8.62 -0.18
C ILE A 84 6.01 -10.05 0.29
N VAL A 85 4.76 -10.40 0.58
CA VAL A 85 4.36 -11.75 0.99
C VAL A 85 4.75 -12.78 -0.06
N ASN A 86 4.56 -12.47 -1.34
CA ASN A 86 4.91 -13.36 -2.44
C ASN A 86 6.39 -13.29 -2.85
N GLY A 87 7.18 -12.37 -2.29
CA GLY A 87 8.58 -12.15 -2.65
C GLY A 87 8.75 -11.68 -4.10
N GLN A 88 7.82 -10.86 -4.60
CA GLN A 88 7.78 -10.42 -6.00
C GLN A 88 7.89 -8.91 -6.14
N THR A 89 8.45 -8.47 -7.26
CA THR A 89 8.39 -7.06 -7.69
C THR A 89 7.13 -6.77 -8.52
N TRP A 90 6.77 -5.49 -8.67
CA TRP A 90 5.69 -5.07 -9.58
C TRP A 90 5.89 -5.55 -11.01
N HIS A 91 7.15 -5.57 -11.47
CA HIS A 91 7.51 -6.03 -12.80
C HIS A 91 7.28 -7.54 -12.95
N GLU A 92 7.67 -8.33 -11.96
CA GLU A 92 7.45 -9.78 -11.93
C GLU A 92 5.97 -10.14 -11.80
N TYR A 93 5.23 -9.42 -10.96
CA TYR A 93 3.79 -9.59 -10.81
C TYR A 93 3.06 -9.38 -12.15
N GLY A 94 3.41 -8.30 -12.88
CA GLY A 94 2.84 -8.05 -14.21
C GLY A 94 3.18 -9.11 -15.25
N LYS A 95 4.24 -9.88 -15.05
CA LYS A 95 4.69 -10.96 -15.95
C LYS A 95 4.36 -12.38 -15.41
N ASN A 96 3.67 -12.49 -14.28
CA ASN A 96 3.38 -13.76 -13.59
C ASN A 96 4.64 -14.61 -13.31
N ILE A 97 5.75 -13.97 -12.96
CA ILE A 97 7.03 -14.65 -12.70
C ILE A 97 7.15 -14.95 -11.20
N HIS A 98 7.12 -16.23 -10.80
CA HIS A 98 7.15 -16.66 -9.39
C HIS A 98 8.47 -17.33 -8.96
N ILE A 99 9.58 -17.04 -9.65
CA ILE A 99 10.85 -17.77 -9.49
C ILE A 99 11.49 -17.53 -8.11
N TYR A 100 11.21 -16.37 -7.50
CA TYR A 100 11.74 -15.95 -6.20
C TYR A 100 10.82 -16.26 -5.01
N SER A 101 9.63 -16.82 -5.24
CA SER A 101 8.65 -17.12 -4.18
C SER A 101 9.05 -18.32 -3.28
N GLY A 102 10.26 -18.84 -3.43
CA GLY A 102 10.73 -20.09 -2.81
C GLY A 102 11.03 -19.99 -1.31
N GLN A 103 11.28 -18.79 -0.80
CA GLN A 103 11.43 -18.56 0.64
C GLN A 103 10.03 -18.62 1.30
N LYS A 104 9.60 -19.81 1.71
CA LYS A 104 8.28 -20.07 2.32
C LYS A 104 8.03 -19.35 3.66
N ASN A 105 9.02 -18.66 4.22
CA ASN A 105 8.85 -17.92 5.45
C ASN A 105 8.48 -16.47 5.15
N LEU A 106 7.29 -16.06 5.55
CA LEU A 106 6.87 -14.65 5.49
C LEU A 106 7.93 -13.75 6.13
N GLN A 107 8.49 -14.18 7.26
CA GLN A 107 9.53 -13.43 7.97
C GLN A 107 10.80 -13.24 7.13
N THR A 108 11.25 -14.23 6.35
CA THR A 108 12.44 -14.06 5.50
C THR A 108 12.18 -13.08 4.37
N ASN A 109 10.98 -13.06 3.81
CA ASN A 109 10.61 -12.08 2.77
C ASN A 109 10.60 -10.66 3.34
N PHE A 110 10.07 -10.49 4.55
CA PHE A 110 10.13 -9.21 5.27
C PHE A 110 11.57 -8.81 5.63
N GLU A 111 12.44 -9.75 6.01
CA GLU A 111 13.85 -9.46 6.32
C GLU A 111 14.70 -9.18 5.08
N VAL A 112 14.42 -9.79 3.93
CA VAL A 112 15.06 -9.46 2.65
C VAL A 112 14.71 -8.04 2.22
N VAL A 113 13.43 -7.66 2.38
CA VAL A 113 12.92 -6.35 2.03
C VAL A 113 13.41 -5.30 3.05
N PHE A 114 13.11 -5.45 4.32
CA PHE A 114 13.36 -4.41 5.33
C PHE A 114 14.66 -4.59 6.12
N GLY A 115 15.47 -5.61 5.82
CA GLY A 115 16.67 -5.94 6.58
C GLY A 115 16.38 -6.59 7.95
N LYS A 116 17.44 -6.85 8.72
CA LYS A 116 17.36 -7.50 10.05
C LYS A 116 16.54 -6.75 11.09
N GLN A 117 16.40 -5.43 10.95
CA GLN A 117 15.70 -4.56 11.90
C GLN A 117 14.40 -4.01 11.31
N TRP A 118 13.64 -4.89 10.65
CA TRP A 118 12.43 -4.49 9.92
C TRP A 118 11.39 -3.76 10.77
N TYR A 119 11.25 -4.14 12.05
CA TYR A 119 10.35 -3.49 13.00
C TYR A 119 10.66 -2.00 13.19
N LEU A 120 11.94 -1.63 13.27
CA LEU A 120 12.37 -0.24 13.51
C LEU A 120 12.21 0.64 12.27
N MET A 121 12.45 0.06 11.09
CA MET A 121 12.28 0.74 9.81
C MET A 121 10.80 1.11 9.55
N LEU A 122 9.85 0.38 10.14
CA LEU A 122 8.42 0.68 10.03
C LEU A 122 8.05 2.03 10.69
N PHE A 123 8.67 2.34 11.83
CA PHE A 123 8.35 3.53 12.63
C PHE A 123 9.12 4.77 12.19
N SER A 124 10.39 4.61 11.78
CA SER A 124 11.22 5.73 11.38
C SER A 124 11.90 5.46 10.04
N PRO A 125 11.73 6.34 9.03
CA PRO A 125 12.44 6.21 7.78
C PRO A 125 13.94 6.53 7.96
N LEU A 126 14.31 7.24 9.03
CA LEU A 126 15.67 7.69 9.29
C LEU A 126 16.60 6.55 9.76
N ILE A 127 16.04 5.40 10.15
CA ILE A 127 16.82 4.24 10.59
C ILE A 127 17.15 3.40 9.34
N SER A 128 18.42 3.46 8.92
CA SER A 128 18.91 2.66 7.81
C SER A 128 19.23 1.24 8.28
N SER A 129 18.38 0.27 7.96
CA SER A 129 18.75 -1.15 7.99
C SER A 129 19.28 -1.55 6.61
N PRO A 130 20.49 -2.15 6.53
CA PRO A 130 20.98 -2.68 5.28
C PRO A 130 20.10 -3.89 4.87
N PRO A 131 19.60 -3.91 3.61
CA PRO A 131 18.88 -5.06 3.09
C PRO A 131 19.81 -6.28 3.03
N ILE A 132 19.23 -7.48 3.13
CA ILE A 132 19.99 -8.73 3.04
C ILE A 132 20.16 -9.06 1.55
N GLY A 133 21.38 -8.88 1.02
CA GLY A 133 21.74 -9.21 -0.36
C GLY A 133 22.61 -8.15 -1.03
N ASP A 134 23.22 -8.53 -2.15
CA ASP A 134 24.02 -7.65 -3.04
C ASP A 134 23.16 -6.93 -4.10
N GLY A 135 21.86 -7.27 -4.19
CA GLY A 135 20.93 -6.76 -5.19
C GLY A 135 21.14 -7.35 -6.61
N MET A 136 22.06 -8.30 -6.77
CA MET A 136 22.39 -8.95 -8.04
C MET A 136 22.16 -10.47 -7.99
N SER A 137 22.31 -11.07 -6.82
CA SER A 137 22.20 -12.50 -6.55
C SER A 137 21.03 -12.74 -5.61
N PHE A 138 20.02 -13.47 -6.09
CA PHE A 138 18.84 -13.83 -5.30
C PHE A 138 18.70 -15.35 -5.27
N ASP A 139 18.28 -15.89 -4.13
CA ASP A 139 17.97 -17.32 -3.99
C ASP A 139 16.81 -17.68 -4.92
N ILE A 140 17.15 -18.38 -6.00
CA ILE A 140 16.20 -18.87 -6.99
C ILE A 140 15.73 -20.28 -6.61
N LYS A 141 14.46 -20.56 -6.88
CA LYS A 141 13.91 -21.92 -6.75
C LYS A 141 14.60 -22.84 -7.77
N THR A 142 15.60 -23.60 -7.36
CA THR A 142 16.22 -24.61 -8.23
C THR A 142 15.14 -25.63 -8.58
N THR A 143 14.72 -25.65 -9.84
CA THR A 143 13.76 -26.65 -10.34
C THR A 143 14.55 -27.92 -10.66
N GLU A 144 15.06 -28.60 -9.63
CA GLU A 144 15.99 -29.75 -9.77
C GLU A 144 15.36 -31.06 -10.26
N THR A 145 14.16 -31.06 -10.86
CA THR A 145 13.48 -32.34 -11.18
C THR A 145 13.28 -32.65 -12.67
N ASN A 146 13.66 -31.78 -13.60
CA ASN A 146 13.50 -32.06 -15.04
C ASN A 146 14.78 -32.05 -15.89
N ASP A 147 15.88 -31.40 -15.48
CA ASP A 147 17.12 -31.43 -16.27
C ASP A 147 17.99 -32.69 -16.03
N ALA A 148 17.90 -33.31 -14.84
CA ALA A 148 18.61 -34.57 -14.57
C ALA A 148 18.17 -35.70 -15.52
N ARG A 149 16.92 -35.67 -16.02
CA ARG A 149 16.43 -36.63 -17.01
C ARG A 149 16.89 -36.33 -18.43
N HIS A 150 17.23 -35.09 -18.76
CA HIS A 150 17.68 -34.75 -20.11
C HIS A 150 19.16 -35.10 -20.35
N PHE A 151 19.98 -35.11 -19.30
CA PHE A 151 21.38 -35.55 -19.38
C PHE A 151 21.55 -37.08 -19.40
N GLU A 152 20.61 -37.85 -18.83
CA GLU A 152 20.66 -39.32 -18.91
C GLU A 152 20.23 -39.86 -20.27
N THR A 153 19.31 -39.20 -20.99
CA THR A 153 18.87 -39.66 -22.33
C THR A 153 19.92 -39.43 -23.42
N LYS A 154 20.92 -38.58 -23.18
CA LYS A 154 22.04 -38.36 -24.12
C LYS A 154 23.25 -39.27 -23.90
N ARG A 155 23.22 -40.17 -22.90
CA ARG A 155 24.27 -41.15 -22.61
C ARG A 155 23.87 -42.61 -22.90
N ILE A 156 22.94 -42.83 -23.83
CA ILE A 156 22.59 -44.17 -24.33
C ILE A 156 22.75 -44.15 -25.85
#